data_AF-A0A2V6T651-F1
#
_entry.id   AF-A0A2V6T651-F1
#
_cell.length_a   1.000
_cell.length_b   1.000
_cell.length_c   1.000
_cell.angle_alpha   90.00
_cell.angle_beta   90.00
_cell.angle_gamma   90.00
#
_symmetry.space_group_name_H-M   'P 1'
#
loop_
_entity.id
_entity.type
_entity.pdbx_description
1 polymer ?
#
loop_
_entity_poly.entity_id
_entity_poly.type
_entity_poly.pdbx_seq_one_letter_code
_entity_poly.pdbx_strand_id
1 'polypeptide(L)'
;MRHLLRFLCALFVLNVASVASARVAIIQTTARLSDHSETSLQQAVKEAVATAVRGALAMGLSQVALQGISQVDDETVAVQVLASDVDSEPGQSPERGQSTEPDSGSSEKREI
;
A
#
# COMPACT_ATOMS: atom_id res chain seq x y z
N MET A 1 2.56 1.33 51.73
CA MET A 1 3.06 0.36 50.72
C MET A 1 1.98 -0.25 49.83
N ARG A 2 0.78 -0.62 50.35
CA ARG A 2 -0.32 -1.19 49.52
C ARG A 2 -0.87 -0.24 48.43
N HIS A 3 -0.81 1.07 48.66
CA HIS A 3 -1.25 2.08 47.68
C HIS A 3 -0.20 2.34 46.58
N LEU A 4 1.09 2.20 46.91
CA LEU A 4 2.19 2.30 45.95
C LEU A 4 2.17 1.14 44.96
N LEU A 5 1.90 -0.08 45.44
CA LEU A 5 1.74 -1.27 44.61
C LEU A 5 0.52 -1.17 43.67
N ARG A 6 -0.59 -0.59 44.15
CA ARG A 6 -1.79 -0.32 43.34
C ARG A 6 -1.53 0.72 42.26
N PHE A 7 -0.79 1.78 42.56
CA PHE A 7 -0.38 2.79 41.59
C PHE A 7 0.56 2.20 40.52
N LEU A 8 1.50 1.34 40.92
CA LEU A 8 2.40 0.66 40.01
C LEU A 8 1.65 -0.29 39.05
N CYS A 9 0.69 -1.06 39.58
CA CYS A 9 -0.19 -1.90 38.75
C CYS A 9 -1.05 -1.07 37.78
N ALA A 10 -1.58 0.07 38.23
CA ALA A 10 -2.39 0.95 37.36
C ALA A 10 -1.54 1.57 36.23
N LEU A 11 -0.30 1.98 36.51
CA LEU A 11 0.64 2.48 35.50
C LEU A 11 1.08 1.38 34.51
N PHE A 12 1.21 0.14 34.96
CA PHE A 12 1.54 -1.01 34.11
C PHE A 12 0.40 -1.35 33.15
N VAL A 13 -0.86 -1.32 33.61
CA VAL A 13 -2.04 -1.58 32.76
C VAL A 13 -2.25 -0.49 31.71
N LEU A 14 -1.93 0.78 32.02
CA LEU A 14 -2.09 1.89 31.09
C LEU A 14 -1.10 1.87 29.91
N ASN A 15 0.07 1.25 30.06
CA ASN A 15 1.07 1.13 28.98
C ASN A 15 0.71 0.07 27.92
N VAL A 16 -0.28 -0.79 28.16
CA VAL A 16 -0.69 -1.84 27.21
C VAL A 16 -1.69 -1.32 26.17
N ALA A 17 -2.11 -0.05 26.26
CA ALA A 17 -2.80 0.63 25.17
C ALA A 17 -1.80 0.92 24.02
N SER A 18 -1.33 -0.14 23.36
CA SER A 18 -0.60 -0.06 22.10
C SER A 18 -1.49 0.66 21.12
N VAL A 19 -1.10 1.87 20.72
CA VAL A 19 -1.74 2.57 19.60
C VAL A 19 -1.74 1.59 18.43
N ALA A 20 -2.92 1.19 17.96
CA ALA A 20 -3.08 0.41 16.76
C ALA A 20 -2.76 1.32 15.56
N SER A 21 -1.48 1.64 15.40
CA SER A 21 -0.98 2.36 14.25
C SER A 21 -0.93 1.38 13.09
N ALA A 22 -1.84 1.56 12.14
CA ALA A 22 -1.77 0.87 10.85
C ALA A 22 -0.36 1.05 10.28
N ARG A 23 0.39 -0.05 10.14
CA ARG A 23 1.73 0.00 9.54
C ARG A 23 1.55 -0.06 8.04
N VAL A 24 2.09 0.93 7.35
CA VAL A 24 2.04 1.04 5.89
C VAL A 24 3.45 1.27 5.37
N ALA A 25 3.82 0.57 4.30
CA ALA A 25 5.10 0.74 3.61
C ALA A 25 4.90 0.80 2.10
N ILE A 26 5.65 1.68 1.45
CA ILE A 26 5.81 1.65 -0.01
C ILE A 26 7.10 0.90 -0.30
N ILE A 27 7.00 -0.19 -1.04
CA ILE A 27 8.12 -1.04 -1.43
C ILE A 27 8.35 -0.86 -2.92
N GLN A 28 9.57 -0.46 -3.29
CA GLN A 28 9.99 -0.38 -4.68
C GLN A 28 11.06 -1.44 -4.94
N THR A 29 10.83 -2.27 -5.94
CA THR A 29 11.78 -3.31 -6.38
C THR A 29 12.07 -3.17 -7.85
N THR A 30 13.26 -3.60 -8.25
CA THR A 30 13.69 -3.60 -9.65
C THR A 30 14.12 -4.99 -10.08
N ALA A 31 13.92 -5.30 -11.36
CA ALA A 31 14.41 -6.50 -12.00
C ALA A 31 14.93 -6.16 -13.39
N ARG A 32 15.97 -6.88 -13.83
CA ARG A 32 16.58 -6.70 -15.14
C ARG A 32 15.89 -7.58 -16.18
N LEU A 33 15.69 -7.06 -17.37
CA LEU A 33 15.27 -7.79 -18.55
C LEU A 33 16.42 -8.64 -19.07
N SER A 34 16.11 -9.85 -19.53
CA SER A 34 17.08 -10.72 -20.21
C SER A 34 17.25 -10.34 -21.68
N ASP A 35 16.15 -9.88 -22.29
CA ASP A 35 16.08 -9.36 -23.65
C ASP A 35 14.87 -8.40 -23.80
N HIS A 36 14.68 -7.86 -25.01
CA HIS A 36 13.60 -6.93 -25.35
C HIS A 36 12.28 -7.62 -25.75
N SER A 37 12.12 -8.91 -25.43
CA SER A 37 10.86 -9.62 -25.68
C SER A 37 9.81 -9.31 -24.61
N GLU A 38 8.55 -9.45 -24.98
CA GLU A 38 7.43 -9.35 -24.04
C GLU A 38 7.53 -10.42 -22.94
N THR A 39 8.05 -11.61 -23.26
CA THR A 39 8.23 -12.69 -22.28
C THR A 39 9.25 -12.31 -21.20
N SER A 40 10.37 -11.71 -21.60
CA SER A 40 11.39 -11.18 -20.68
C SER A 40 10.81 -10.09 -19.78
N LEU A 41 10.00 -9.18 -20.34
CA LEU A 41 9.31 -8.15 -19.57
C LEU A 41 8.36 -8.75 -18.52
N GLN A 42 7.51 -9.70 -18.90
CA GLN A 42 6.58 -10.36 -17.97
C GLN A 42 7.32 -11.11 -16.85
N GLN A 43 8.44 -11.75 -17.18
CA GLN A 43 9.27 -12.44 -16.20
C GLN A 43 9.91 -11.45 -15.21
N ALA A 44 10.48 -10.35 -15.71
CA ALA A 44 11.08 -9.31 -14.87
C ALA A 44 10.06 -8.68 -13.92
N VAL A 45 8.86 -8.36 -14.41
CA VAL A 45 7.75 -7.86 -13.57
C VAL A 45 7.40 -8.87 -12.49
N LYS A 46 7.23 -10.14 -12.84
CA LYS A 46 6.89 -11.21 -11.89
C LYS A 46 7.95 -11.35 -10.80
N GLU A 47 9.23 -11.28 -11.17
CA GLU A 47 10.35 -11.34 -10.23
C GLU A 47 10.38 -10.14 -9.27
N ALA A 48 10.20 -8.92 -9.80
CA ALA A 48 10.15 -7.70 -9.01
C ALA A 48 8.97 -7.73 -8.02
N VAL A 49 7.77 -8.13 -8.47
CA VAL A 49 6.58 -8.30 -7.61
C VAL A 49 6.85 -9.34 -6.52
N ALA A 50 7.36 -10.52 -6.87
CA ALA A 50 7.64 -11.58 -5.90
C ALA A 50 8.63 -11.11 -4.82
N THR A 51 9.63 -10.32 -5.21
CA THR A 51 10.59 -9.73 -4.27
C THR A 51 9.94 -8.69 -3.36
N ALA A 52 9.08 -7.83 -3.91
CA ALA A 52 8.35 -6.84 -3.11
C ALA A 52 7.42 -7.51 -2.08
N VAL A 53 6.70 -8.55 -2.49
CA VAL A 53 5.81 -9.33 -1.60
C VAL A 53 6.60 -10.03 -0.49
N ARG A 54 7.74 -10.65 -0.81
CA ARG A 54 8.62 -11.23 0.22
C ARG A 54 9.10 -10.18 1.22
N GLY A 55 9.45 -8.98 0.74
CA GLY A 55 9.79 -7.84 1.60
C GLY A 55 8.64 -7.43 2.52
N ALA A 56 7.42 -7.32 1.99
CA ALA A 56 6.22 -7.01 2.77
C ALA A 56 5.98 -8.04 3.89
N LEU A 57 6.03 -9.34 3.55
CA LEU A 57 5.86 -10.43 4.50
C LEU A 57 6.94 -10.44 5.58
N ALA A 58 8.21 -10.17 5.22
CA ALA A 58 9.31 -10.07 6.17
C ALA A 58 9.14 -8.90 7.16
N MET A 59 8.41 -7.84 6.77
CA MET A 59 8.04 -6.73 7.66
C MET A 59 6.76 -7.00 8.47
N GLY A 60 6.10 -8.13 8.27
CA GLY A 60 4.83 -8.47 8.91
C GLY A 60 3.64 -7.70 8.37
N LEU A 61 3.68 -7.30 7.10
CA LEU A 61 2.59 -6.67 6.37
C LEU A 61 1.87 -7.76 5.55
N SER A 62 0.59 -7.98 5.84
CA SER A 62 -0.22 -9.07 5.28
C SER A 62 -0.95 -8.68 3.99
N GLN A 63 -1.22 -7.39 3.80
CA GLN A 63 -1.92 -6.85 2.64
C GLN A 63 -0.94 -6.17 1.69
N VAL A 64 -1.17 -6.37 0.39
CA VAL A 64 -0.28 -5.92 -0.68
C VAL A 64 -1.14 -5.43 -1.84
N ALA A 65 -0.95 -4.18 -2.26
CA ALA A 65 -1.57 -3.60 -3.44
C ALA A 65 -0.48 -3.15 -4.44
N LEU A 66 -0.62 -3.55 -5.70
CA LEU A 66 0.25 -3.08 -6.77
C LEU A 66 -0.14 -1.64 -7.14
N GLN A 67 0.80 -0.71 -7.00
CA GLN A 67 0.56 0.72 -7.27
C GLN A 67 0.94 1.10 -8.70
N GLY A 68 2.02 0.50 -9.21
CA GLY A 68 2.52 0.83 -10.53
C GLY A 68 3.67 -0.06 -10.98
N ILE A 69 3.84 -0.07 -12.29
CA ILE A 69 4.96 -0.70 -12.99
C ILE A 69 5.50 0.40 -13.91
N SER A 70 6.82 0.60 -13.90
CA SER A 70 7.49 1.61 -14.72
C SER A 70 8.82 1.07 -15.20
N GLN A 71 9.20 1.41 -16.43
CA GLN A 71 10.52 1.10 -16.96
C GLN A 71 11.49 2.20 -16.52
N VAL A 72 12.61 1.82 -15.90
CA VAL A 72 13.64 2.76 -15.42
C VAL A 72 14.61 3.08 -16.53
N ASP A 73 14.96 2.08 -17.32
CA ASP A 73 15.80 2.12 -18.52
C ASP A 73 15.44 0.94 -19.44
N ASP A 74 16.09 0.84 -20.61
CA ASP A 74 15.80 -0.19 -21.62
C ASP A 74 15.94 -1.63 -21.08
N GLU A 75 16.73 -1.85 -20.02
CA GLU A 75 16.98 -3.17 -19.44
C GLU A 75 16.35 -3.38 -18.06
N THR A 76 15.66 -2.39 -17.48
CA THR A 76 15.26 -2.44 -16.07
C THR A 76 13.82 -2.01 -15.87
N VAL A 77 13.06 -2.83 -15.15
CA VAL A 77 11.70 -2.51 -14.72
C VAL A 77 11.65 -2.36 -13.22
N ALA A 78 10.95 -1.31 -12.78
CA ALA A 78 10.59 -1.05 -11.41
C ALA A 78 9.12 -1.38 -11.16
N VAL A 79 8.86 -1.98 -10.00
CA VAL A 79 7.53 -2.26 -9.48
C VAL A 79 7.38 -1.55 -8.15
N GLN A 80 6.26 -0.86 -7.95
CA GLN A 80 5.89 -0.23 -6.69
C GLN A 80 4.68 -0.93 -6.08
N VAL A 81 4.82 -1.29 -4.81
CA VAL A 81 3.80 -1.96 -4.02
C VAL A 81 3.52 -1.15 -2.75
N LEU A 82 2.25 -0.97 -2.42
CA LEU A 82 1.80 -0.51 -1.12
C LEU A 82 1.49 -1.74 -0.26
N ALA A 83 2.14 -1.87 0.89
CA ALA A 83 1.91 -2.96 1.82
C ALA A 83 1.40 -2.44 3.16
N SER A 84 0.46 -3.15 3.78
CA SER A 84 -0.10 -2.81 5.09
C SER A 84 -0.39 -4.05 5.94
N ASP A 85 -0.52 -3.86 7.26
CA ASP A 85 -0.92 -4.92 8.19
C ASP A 85 -2.40 -4.84 8.60
N VAL A 86 -3.16 -3.92 8.00
CA VAL A 86 -4.60 -3.77 8.22
C VAL A 86 -5.34 -4.56 7.16
N ASP A 87 -6.14 -5.53 7.58
CA ASP A 87 -7.05 -6.25 6.71
C ASP A 87 -8.00 -5.25 6.03
N SER A 88 -7.81 -5.08 4.72
CA SER A 88 -8.72 -4.30 3.89
C SER A 88 -9.86 -5.22 3.48
N GLU A 89 -11.10 -4.83 3.78
CA GLU A 89 -12.28 -5.54 3.30
C GLU A 89 -12.20 -5.69 1.76
N PRO A 90 -12.42 -6.90 1.20
CA PRO A 90 -12.30 -7.13 -0.23
C PRO A 90 -13.29 -6.25 -0.99
N GLY A 91 -12.80 -5.19 -1.64
CA GLY A 91 -13.61 -4.24 -2.41
C GLY A 91 -13.21 -2.77 -2.24
N GLN A 92 -12.43 -2.40 -1.21
CA GLN A 92 -11.84 -1.07 -1.12
C GLN A 92 -10.51 -1.04 -1.87
N SER A 93 -10.56 -0.76 -3.17
CA SER A 93 -9.39 -0.14 -3.83
C SER A 93 -9.12 1.19 -3.12
N PRO A 94 -7.87 1.55 -2.81
CA PRO A 94 -7.57 2.86 -2.26
C PRO A 94 -8.00 3.89 -3.31
N GLU A 95 -9.09 4.61 -3.04
CA GLU A 95 -9.61 5.63 -3.94
C GLU A 95 -8.51 6.68 -4.13
N ARG A 96 -7.90 6.63 -5.31
CA ARG A 96 -7.03 7.69 -5.82
C ARG A 96 -7.86 8.96 -5.81
N GLY A 97 -7.43 9.95 -5.02
CA GLY A 97 -8.16 11.18 -4.71
C GLY A 97 -9.00 11.69 -5.87
N GLN A 98 -10.30 11.85 -5.60
CA GLN A 98 -11.28 12.45 -6.49
C GLN A 98 -10.76 13.79 -7.00
N SER A 99 -10.34 13.81 -8.27
CA SER A 99 -10.18 15.06 -9.00
C SER A 99 -11.57 15.67 -9.09
N THR A 100 -11.77 16.76 -8.35
CA THR A 100 -13.03 17.50 -8.32
C THR A 100 -13.21 18.13 -9.70
N GLU A 101 -13.92 17.45 -10.59
CA GLU A 101 -14.38 18.02 -11.85
C GLU A 101 -15.55 18.97 -11.50
N PRO A 102 -15.43 20.29 -11.76
CA PRO A 102 -16.55 21.19 -11.51
C PRO A 102 -17.63 20.96 -12.55
N ASP A 103 -18.80 20.60 -12.03
CA ASP A 103 -20.13 20.64 -12.61
C ASP A 103 -20.29 21.73 -13.69
N SER A 104 -20.41 21.29 -14.95
CA SER A 104 -20.84 22.12 -16.06
C SER A 104 -22.19 21.61 -16.58
N GLY A 105 -23.20 21.63 -15.72
CA GLY A 105 -24.61 21.51 -16.09
C GLY A 105 -25.34 22.86 -16.02
N SER A 106 -25.37 23.64 -17.09
CA SER A 106 -26.42 24.66 -17.26
C SER A 106 -26.82 24.82 -18.72
N SER A 107 -27.90 24.16 -19.08
CA SER A 107 -28.79 24.57 -20.16
C SER A 107 -30.19 24.15 -19.76
N GLU A 108 -30.79 25.00 -18.92
CA GLU A 108 -32.17 24.90 -18.52
C GLU A 108 -33.07 25.23 -19.71
N LYS A 109 -33.79 24.20 -20.13
CA LYS A 109 -34.92 24.21 -21.04
C LYS A 109 -36.01 25.16 -20.52
N ARG A 110 -36.50 26.08 -21.36
CA ARG A 110 -37.89 26.56 -21.27
C ARG A 110 -38.58 26.42 -22.62
N GLU A 111 -39.51 25.47 -22.68
CA GLU A 111 -40.76 25.54 -23.45
C GLU A 111 -41.44 26.89 -23.15
N ILE A 112 -42.12 27.58 -24.08
CA ILE A 112 -43.25 27.23 -24.95
C ILE A 112 -43.34 28.30 -26.05
#